data_AF-A0A9E0JKE4-F1
#
_entry.id   AF-A0A9E0JKE4-F1
#
_cell.length_a   1.000
_cell.length_b   1.000
_cell.length_c   1.000
_cell.angle_alpha   90.00
_cell.angle_beta   90.00
_cell.angle_gamma   90.00
#
_symmetry.space_group_name_H-M   'P 1'
#
loop_
_entity.id
_entity.type
_entity.pdbx_description
1 polymer ?
#
loop_
_entity_poly.entity_id
_entity_poly.type
_entity_poly.pdbx_seq_one_letter_code
_entity_poly.pdbx_strand_id
1 'polypeptide(L)'
;MKKHWEEGISRKLMTEEQLKARIVELGVQITEDYKNEKEDLILVCLLKGSILFMADLCREIKLPLKMDFMSVSSYGDEFESSREVKIMKELD
;
A
#
# COMPACT_ATOMS: atom_id res chain seq x y z
N MET A 1 -7.71 25.91 -13.46
CA MET A 1 -6.90 25.48 -14.61
C MET A 1 -6.86 23.97 -14.59
N LYS A 2 -7.24 23.29 -15.69
CA LYS A 2 -7.06 21.84 -15.81
C LYS A 2 -5.57 21.54 -15.88
N LYS A 3 -5.12 20.54 -15.14
CA LYS A 3 -3.71 20.13 -15.15
C LYS A 3 -3.51 19.13 -16.29
N HIS A 4 -2.37 19.17 -16.95
CA HIS A 4 -2.08 18.29 -18.11
C HIS A 4 -2.17 16.80 -17.76
N TRP A 5 -1.94 16.40 -16.51
CA TRP A 5 -2.07 15.01 -16.06
C TRP A 5 -3.52 14.55 -15.86
N GLU A 6 -4.49 15.46 -15.92
CA GLU A 6 -5.92 15.11 -15.90
C GLU A 6 -6.39 14.66 -17.30
N GLU A 7 -5.56 14.82 -18.33
CA GLU A 7 -5.81 14.31 -19.68
C GLU A 7 -5.75 12.77 -19.68
N GLY A 8 -6.81 12.12 -20.18
CA GLY A 8 -6.94 10.67 -20.19
C GLY A 8 -7.76 10.07 -19.03
N ILE A 9 -8.18 10.88 -18.05
CA ILE A 9 -9.07 10.42 -16.98
C ILE A 9 -10.53 10.43 -17.49
N SER A 10 -11.11 9.25 -17.72
CA SER A 10 -12.50 9.12 -18.19
C SER A 10 -13.52 9.40 -17.09
N ARG A 11 -13.27 8.95 -15.86
CA ARG A 11 -14.12 9.21 -14.68
C ARG A 11 -13.34 9.04 -13.39
N LYS A 12 -13.83 9.71 -12.34
CA LYS A 12 -13.33 9.56 -10.97
C LYS A 12 -13.98 8.35 -10.30
N LEU A 13 -13.19 7.35 -9.91
CA LEU A 13 -13.70 6.12 -9.25
C LEU A 13 -13.92 6.29 -7.74
N MET A 14 -13.04 7.05 -7.09
CA MET A 14 -13.12 7.37 -5.67
C MET A 14 -12.72 8.82 -5.45
N THR A 15 -13.36 9.46 -4.47
CA THR A 15 -12.89 10.75 -3.97
C THR A 15 -11.76 10.60 -2.96
N GLU A 16 -11.02 11.69 -2.76
CA GLU A 16 -9.94 11.71 -1.78
C GLU A 16 -10.50 11.50 -0.38
N GLU A 17 -11.68 12.08 -0.11
CA GLU A 17 -12.40 11.93 1.15
C GLU A 17 -12.86 10.48 1.36
N GLN A 18 -13.37 9.81 0.31
CA GLN A 18 -13.74 8.41 0.38
C GLN A 18 -12.53 7.51 0.64
N LEU A 19 -11.41 7.78 -0.03
CA LEU A 19 -10.16 7.03 0.18
C LEU A 19 -9.64 7.22 1.61
N LYS A 20 -9.56 8.47 2.09
CA LYS A 20 -9.13 8.78 3.46
C LYS A 20 -10.02 8.15 4.51
N ALA A 21 -11.35 8.25 4.35
CA ALA A 21 -12.30 7.62 5.26
C ALA A 21 -12.05 6.10 5.34
N ARG A 22 -11.86 5.45 4.18
CA ARG A 22 -11.59 4.01 4.16
C ARG A 22 -10.25 3.66 4.80
N ILE A 23 -9.22 4.50 4.63
CA ILE A 23 -7.91 4.29 5.26
C ILE A 23 -8.01 4.40 6.78
N VAL A 24 -8.77 5.37 7.32
CA VAL A 24 -9.02 5.51 8.76
C VAL A 24 -9.73 4.27 9.30
N GLU A 25 -10.78 3.80 8.64
CA GLU A 25 -11.48 2.57 9.02
C GLU A 25 -10.55 1.36 9.07
N LEU A 26 -9.68 1.20 8.06
CA LEU A 26 -8.69 0.12 8.01
C LEU A 26 -7.65 0.26 9.13
N GLY A 27 -7.17 1.47 9.41
CA GLY A 27 -6.22 1.72 10.49
C GLY A 27 -6.78 1.36 11.86
N VAL A 28 -8.04 1.72 12.14
CA VAL A 28 -8.76 1.33 13.36
C VAL A 28 -8.91 -0.19 13.43
N GLN A 29 -9.34 -0.81 12.34
CA GLN A 29 -9.52 -2.26 12.29
C GLN A 29 -8.20 -3.00 12.57
N ILE A 30 -7.13 -2.66 11.87
CA ILE A 30 -5.80 -3.27 12.06
C ILE A 30 -5.29 -3.03 13.49
N THR A 31 -5.51 -1.84 14.05
CA THR A 31 -5.14 -1.55 15.44
C THR A 31 -5.83 -2.50 16.40
N GLU A 32 -7.14 -2.70 16.25
CA GLU A 32 -7.90 -3.59 17.13
C GLU A 32 -7.54 -5.06 16.95
N ASP A 33 -7.29 -5.48 15.71
CA ASP A 33 -6.92 -6.85 15.37
C ASP A 33 -5.56 -7.24 15.98
N TYR A 34 -4.62 -6.29 16.09
CA TYR A 34 -3.23 -6.57 16.51
C TYR A 34 -2.85 -5.99 17.90
N LYS A 35 -3.74 -5.30 18.61
CA LYS A 35 -3.39 -4.61 19.89
C LYS A 35 -2.89 -5.51 21.02
N ASN A 36 -3.22 -6.80 20.97
CA ASN A 36 -2.86 -7.77 22.02
C ASN A 36 -1.63 -8.61 21.63
N GLU A 37 -1.08 -8.39 20.43
CA GLU A 37 0.14 -9.05 20.02
C GLU A 37 1.33 -8.50 20.82
N LYS A 38 2.27 -9.39 21.13
CA LYS A 38 3.47 -9.04 21.91
C LYS A 38 4.60 -8.51 21.03
N GLU A 39 4.52 -8.76 19.73
CA GLU A 39 5.52 -8.38 18.74
C GLU A 39 5.08 -7.11 18.00
N ASP A 40 6.05 -6.33 17.52
CA ASP A 40 5.76 -5.14 16.71
C ASP A 40 5.14 -5.54 15.37
N LEU A 41 4.15 -4.77 14.91
CA LEU A 41 3.56 -4.96 13.59
C LEU A 41 4.57 -4.61 12.48
N ILE A 42 4.78 -5.49 11.51
CA ILE A 42 5.62 -5.21 10.33
C ILE A 42 4.72 -4.94 9.12
N LEU A 43 4.82 -3.74 8.56
CA LEU A 43 4.17 -3.35 7.32
C LEU A 43 5.13 -3.54 6.14
N VAL A 44 4.84 -4.52 5.28
CA VAL A 44 5.62 -4.78 4.06
C VAL A 44 5.01 -4.06 2.85
N CYS A 45 5.74 -3.09 2.31
CA CYS A 45 5.29 -2.24 1.19
C CYS A 45 5.91 -2.69 -0.13
N LEU A 46 5.07 -3.04 -1.12
CA LEU A 46 5.54 -3.42 -2.46
C LEU A 46 5.77 -2.19 -3.35
N LEU A 47 7.02 -1.96 -3.73
CA LEU A 47 7.36 -0.82 -4.59
C LEU A 47 6.92 -1.04 -6.04
N LYS A 48 6.53 0.01 -6.78
CA LYS A 48 6.54 1.44 -6.39
C LYS A 48 5.16 1.99 -6.01
N GLY A 49 4.08 1.47 -6.60
CA GLY A 49 2.75 2.09 -6.54
C GLY A 49 2.06 2.09 -5.18
N SER A 50 2.41 1.17 -4.28
CA SER A 50 1.74 1.05 -2.98
C SER A 50 2.21 2.08 -1.95
N ILE A 51 3.31 2.80 -2.20
CA ILE A 51 3.96 3.66 -1.19
C ILE A 51 3.04 4.77 -0.66
N LEU A 52 2.23 5.37 -1.52
CA LEU A 52 1.32 6.46 -1.13
C LEU A 52 0.22 5.93 -0.20
N PHE A 53 -0.40 4.81 -0.57
CA PHE A 53 -1.42 4.16 0.25
C PHE A 53 -0.85 3.68 1.58
N MET A 54 0.32 3.03 1.56
CA MET A 54 0.96 2.53 2.78
C MET A 54 1.32 3.67 3.74
N ALA A 55 1.83 4.80 3.22
CA ALA A 55 2.17 5.96 4.04
C ALA A 55 0.94 6.59 4.72
N ASP A 56 -0.21 6.61 4.05
CA ASP A 56 -1.46 7.07 4.65
C ASP A 56 -1.98 6.07 5.69
N LEU A 57 -1.94 4.77 5.38
CA LEU A 57 -2.41 3.72 6.27
C LEU A 57 -1.59 3.63 7.57
N CYS A 58 -0.27 3.70 7.49
CA CYS A 58 0.58 3.55 8.68
C CYS A 58 0.35 4.65 9.71
N ARG A 59 -0.07 5.86 9.29
CA ARG A 59 -0.43 6.96 10.19
C ARG A 59 -1.69 6.69 11.01
N GLU A 60 -2.60 5.88 10.48
CA GLU A 60 -3.87 5.58 11.13
C GLU A 60 -3.80 4.37 12.08
N ILE A 61 -2.78 3.51 11.93
CA ILE A 61 -2.55 2.39 12.84
C ILE A 61 -1.93 2.90 14.15
N LYS A 62 -2.56 2.62 15.30
CA LYS A 62 -2.14 3.12 16.63
C LYS A 62 -1.40 2.05 17.43
N LEU A 63 -0.40 1.43 16.80
CA LEU A 63 0.47 0.41 17.40
C LEU A 63 1.94 0.71 17.10
N PRO A 64 2.89 0.22 17.93
CA PRO A 64 4.28 0.12 17.54
C PRO A 64 4.40 -0.69 16.25
N LEU A 65 5.02 -0.11 15.22
CA LEU A 65 5.17 -0.76 13.93
C LEU A 65 6.52 -0.44 13.31
N LYS A 66 6.95 -1.34 12.43
CA LYS A 66 8.09 -1.17 11.53
C LYS A 66 7.59 -1.21 10.09
N MET A 67 8.25 -0.48 9.22
CA MET A 67 7.97 -0.50 7.78
C MET A 67 9.15 -1.12 7.06
N ASP A 68 8.86 -2.04 6.15
CA ASP A 68 9.85 -2.60 5.25
C ASP A 68 9.33 -2.55 3.80
N PHE A 69 10.25 -2.58 2.85
CA PHE A 69 9.98 -2.35 1.44
C PHE A 69 10.58 -3.46 0.60
N MET A 70 9.71 -4.14 -0.16
CA MET A 70 10.11 -5.14 -1.11
C MET A 70 9.88 -4.63 -2.54
N SER A 71 10.85 -4.88 -3.41
CA SER A 71 10.73 -4.59 -4.84
C SER A 71 10.71 -5.91 -5.59
N VAL A 72 9.64 -6.12 -6.36
CA VAL A 72 9.50 -7.28 -7.24
C VAL A 72 9.52 -6.79 -8.68
N SER A 73 10.30 -7.45 -9.54
CA SER A 73 10.12 -7.30 -10.98
C SER A 73 9.22 -8.42 -11.44
N SER A 74 8.15 -8.07 -12.13
CA SER A 74 7.61 -8.96 -13.15
C SER A 74 8.64 -8.98 -14.28
N TYR A 75 9.12 -10.18 -14.65
CA TYR A 75 10.09 -10.36 -15.71
C TYR A 75 9.34 -10.67 -17.02
N GLY A 76 9.44 -9.78 -18.01
CA GLY A 76 9.14 -10.07 -19.43
C GLY A 76 7.77 -9.60 -19.92
N ASP A 77 7.72 -9.20 -21.19
CA ASP A 77 6.64 -8.52 -21.92
C ASP A 77 5.29 -9.27 -22.04
N GLU A 78 4.97 -10.23 -21.17
CA GLU A 78 3.74 -11.01 -21.26
C GLU A 78 2.83 -10.81 -20.04
N PHE A 79 1.59 -10.43 -20.34
CA PHE A 79 0.47 -10.22 -19.42
C PHE A 79 -0.05 -11.53 -18.77
N GLU A 80 0.78 -12.56 -18.61
CA GLU A 80 0.42 -13.78 -17.89
C GLU A 80 1.29 -13.92 -16.62
N SER A 81 0.63 -14.06 -15.46
CA SER A 81 1.34 -14.33 -14.22
C SER A 81 1.96 -15.73 -14.28
N SER A 82 3.27 -15.81 -14.49
CA SER A 82 4.03 -17.08 -14.48
C SER A 82 4.11 -17.75 -13.10
N ARG A 83 3.50 -17.14 -12.06
CA ARG A 83 3.59 -17.52 -10.62
C ARG A 83 5.01 -17.57 -10.05
N GLU A 84 6.03 -17.27 -10.84
CA GLU A 84 7.42 -17.12 -10.39
C GLU A 84 7.71 -15.65 -10.09
N VAL A 85 7.76 -15.31 -8.80
CA VAL A 85 8.15 -13.98 -8.33
C VAL A 85 9.67 -13.96 -8.15
N LYS A 86 10.37 -13.10 -8.90
CA LYS A 86 11.79 -12.80 -8.64
C LYS A 86 11.90 -11.66 -7.63
N ILE A 87 12.44 -11.97 -6.46
CA ILE A 87 12.68 -11.00 -5.39
C ILE A 87 13.93 -10.18 -5.77
N MET A 88 13.77 -8.86 -5.95
CA MET A 88 14.90 -7.97 -6.31
C MET A 88 15.47 -7.22 -5.10
N LYS A 89 14.68 -7.06 -4.04
CA LYS A 89 15.12 -6.54 -2.75
C LYS A 89 14.46 -7.38 -1.66
N GLU A 90 15.26 -8.03 -0.83
CA GLU A 90 14.80 -8.80 0.32
C GLU A 90 14.42 -7.87 1.49
N LEU A 91 13.62 -8.40 2.41
CA LEU A 91 13.28 -7.73 3.67
C LEU A 91 14.56 -7.70 4.54
N ASP A 92 14.86 -6.54 5.14
CA ASP A 92 16.06 -6.34 5.98
C ASP A 92 15.79 -6.64 7.47
#